data_AF-F0WJT5-F1
#
_entry.id   AF-F0WJT5-F1
#
_cell.length_a   1.000
_cell.length_b   1.000
_cell.length_c   1.000
_cell.angle_alpha   90.00
_cell.angle_beta   90.00
_cell.angle_gamma   90.00
#
_symmetry.space_group_name_H-M   'P 1'
#
loop_
_entity.id
_entity.type
_entity.pdbx_description
1 polymer ?
#
loop_
_entity_poly.entity_id
_entity_poly.type
_entity_poly.pdbx_seq_one_letter_code
_entity_poly.pdbx_strand_id
1 'polypeptide(L)'
;MAIRVPLLCRSFRHALNRSYRVSPAINLKNRSFASSPQHESNPKTSSDALVLTPYQKVTATFKGSLWCGFIGLGAVGVYFVIRELLPNRMSPNGLFSETLAIVSSNTDVTSRIGLPVHGYGHDHGGHREGRRNRIEHVDLNDKDGNPRLRIKYNIKGPSGHAYVFAEVNQAMKKNEFVYLILQFTKTGEIVKIVDNRHILAAESSEEQEALRQLLGDTQY
;
A
#
# COMPACT_ATOMS: atom_id res chain seq x y z
N MET A 1 -29.62 -58.22 20.20
CA MET A 1 -30.53 -57.67 21.23
C MET A 1 -30.62 -56.18 21.00
N ALA A 2 -31.63 -55.75 20.26
CA ALA A 2 -31.91 -54.36 19.96
C ALA A 2 -32.76 -53.76 21.08
N ILE A 3 -32.38 -52.60 21.60
CA ILE A 3 -33.29 -51.75 22.36
C ILE A 3 -33.24 -50.37 21.70
N ARG A 4 -34.33 -50.10 20.99
CA ARG A 4 -34.77 -48.82 20.42
C ARG A 4 -35.57 -48.09 21.51
N VAL A 5 -36.00 -46.85 21.21
CA VAL A 5 -37.10 -46.05 21.85
C VAL A 5 -36.59 -44.90 22.75
N PRO A 6 -37.15 -43.66 22.71
CA PRO A 6 -37.66 -42.91 21.57
C PRO A 6 -37.38 -41.38 21.61
N LEU A 7 -37.75 -40.74 20.49
CA LEU A 7 -38.19 -39.35 20.28
C LEU A 7 -38.59 -38.52 21.52
N LEU A 8 -38.18 -37.24 21.53
CA LEU A 8 -39.18 -36.17 21.67
C LEU A 8 -38.79 -34.89 20.94
N CYS A 9 -39.72 -34.51 20.08
CA CYS A 9 -39.81 -33.30 19.28
C CYS A 9 -40.10 -32.09 20.19
N ARG A 10 -39.40 -30.96 20.01
CA ARG A 10 -39.98 -29.64 20.26
C ARG A 10 -39.61 -28.68 19.15
N SER A 11 -40.52 -28.59 18.20
CA SER A 11 -40.78 -27.39 17.41
C SER A 11 -41.06 -26.23 18.37
N PHE A 12 -40.34 -25.12 18.21
CA PHE A 12 -40.90 -23.80 18.47
C PHE A 12 -40.47 -22.85 17.35
N ARG A 13 -41.49 -22.48 16.57
CA ARG A 13 -41.48 -21.38 15.60
C ARG A 13 -41.44 -20.05 16.37
N HIS A 14 -41.19 -18.99 15.60
CA HIS A 14 -41.22 -17.56 15.93
C HIS A 14 -39.88 -17.02 16.49
N ALA A 15 -39.33 -15.90 16.04
CA ALA A 15 -39.93 -14.79 15.31
C ALA A 15 -38.95 -14.21 14.28
N LEU A 16 -39.41 -14.12 13.04
CA LEU A 16 -38.98 -13.08 12.12
C LEU A 16 -39.31 -11.70 12.72
N ASN A 17 -38.59 -10.71 12.22
CA ASN A 17 -39.06 -9.33 12.06
C ASN A 17 -38.68 -8.36 13.18
N ARG A 18 -37.49 -7.76 13.06
CA ARG A 18 -37.22 -6.44 13.63
C ARG A 18 -36.91 -5.46 12.49
N SER A 19 -37.95 -5.18 11.69
CA SER A 19 -37.99 -3.96 10.87
C SER A 19 -37.98 -2.75 11.81
N TYR A 20 -36.93 -1.95 11.71
CA TYR A 20 -36.91 -0.60 12.27
C TYR A 20 -37.92 0.25 11.48
N ARG A 21 -39.15 0.38 11.98
CA ARG A 21 -40.11 1.40 11.53
C ARG A 21 -39.63 2.76 12.03
N VAL A 22 -38.94 3.51 11.17
CA VAL A 22 -38.84 4.96 11.31
C VAL A 22 -40.17 5.53 10.84
N SER A 23 -40.97 6.06 11.76
CA SER A 23 -42.12 6.90 11.42
C SER A 23 -41.67 8.36 11.47
N PRO A 24 -41.68 9.11 10.36
CA PRO A 24 -41.75 10.55 10.44
C PRO A 24 -43.24 10.94 10.51
N ALA A 25 -43.68 11.45 11.65
CA ALA A 25 -44.93 12.19 11.74
C ALA A 25 -44.74 13.49 10.95
N ILE A 26 -45.35 13.55 9.77
CA ILE A 26 -45.34 14.73 8.89
C ILE A 26 -46.31 15.73 9.51
N ASN A 27 -45.79 16.72 10.24
CA ASN A 27 -46.58 17.86 10.71
C ASN A 27 -46.69 18.87 9.56
N LEU A 28 -47.77 18.79 8.77
CA LEU A 28 -48.16 19.85 7.85
C LEU A 28 -48.71 21.03 8.66
N LYS A 29 -47.82 21.94 9.05
CA LYS A 29 -48.24 23.29 9.43
C LYS A 29 -48.40 24.12 8.15
N ASN A 30 -49.64 24.22 7.68
CA ASN A 30 -50.06 25.19 6.68
C ASN A 30 -49.66 26.59 7.15
N ARG A 31 -48.54 27.10 6.63
CA ARG A 31 -48.26 28.53 6.61
C ARG A 31 -48.77 29.04 5.27
N SER A 32 -49.95 29.64 5.35
CA SER A 32 -50.51 30.54 4.37
C SER A 32 -49.43 31.42 3.76
N PHE A 33 -49.38 31.34 2.44
CA PHE A 33 -48.72 32.24 1.51
C PHE A 33 -49.03 33.69 1.89
N ALA A 34 -48.08 34.36 2.56
CA ALA A 34 -48.03 35.81 2.59
C ALA A 34 -47.30 36.23 1.32
N SER A 35 -48.03 36.85 0.41
CA SER A 35 -47.55 37.40 -0.84
C SER A 35 -46.47 38.46 -0.59
N SER A 36 -45.21 38.13 -0.86
CA SER A 36 -44.21 39.13 -1.22
C SER A 36 -44.39 39.49 -2.70
N PRO A 37 -44.33 40.78 -3.07
CA PRO A 37 -44.62 41.22 -4.43
C PRO A 37 -43.62 40.61 -5.42
N GLN A 38 -44.16 40.19 -6.56
CA GLN A 38 -43.40 39.65 -7.69
C GLN A 38 -42.42 40.72 -8.20
N HIS A 39 -41.13 40.40 -8.21
CA HIS A 39 -40.18 41.11 -9.05
C HIS A 39 -40.31 40.53 -10.45
N GLU A 40 -41.09 41.22 -11.27
CA GLU A 40 -41.30 40.94 -12.68
C GLU A 40 -39.95 40.94 -13.43
N SER A 41 -39.61 39.79 -14.02
CA SER A 41 -38.42 39.63 -14.86
C SER A 41 -38.78 39.91 -16.31
N ASN A 42 -38.34 41.06 -16.83
CA ASN A 42 -38.39 41.37 -18.25
C ASN A 42 -37.10 40.84 -18.92
N PRO A 43 -37.15 40.10 -20.04
CA PRO A 43 -35.94 39.57 -20.65
C PRO A 43 -35.26 40.67 -21.48
N LYS A 44 -34.11 41.15 -21.02
CA LYS A 44 -33.18 41.90 -21.86
C LYS A 44 -31.80 41.26 -21.83
N THR A 45 -31.51 40.63 -22.97
CA THR A 45 -30.18 40.38 -23.49
C THR A 45 -29.28 41.62 -23.36
N SER A 46 -27.97 41.37 -23.28
CA SER A 46 -26.82 42.29 -23.34
C SER A 46 -26.43 42.99 -22.03
N SER A 47 -25.35 42.46 -21.43
CA SER A 47 -24.26 43.24 -20.82
C SER A 47 -24.67 44.43 -19.95
N ASP A 48 -25.56 44.21 -18.98
CA ASP A 48 -25.72 45.15 -17.88
C ASP A 48 -24.53 44.99 -16.94
N ALA A 49 -23.70 46.03 -16.89
CA ALA A 49 -22.67 46.19 -15.90
C ALA A 49 -23.24 45.82 -14.52
N LEU A 50 -22.79 44.70 -13.95
CA LEU A 50 -23.20 44.22 -12.64
C LEU A 50 -22.77 45.24 -11.58
N VAL A 51 -23.57 46.29 -11.40
CA VAL A 51 -23.46 47.23 -10.27
C VAL A 51 -24.01 46.50 -9.06
N LEU A 52 -23.22 45.53 -8.57
CA LEU A 52 -23.44 44.90 -7.28
C LEU A 52 -23.47 46.01 -6.24
N THR A 53 -24.51 46.00 -5.41
CA THR A 53 -24.52 46.87 -4.22
C THR A 53 -23.24 46.60 -3.42
N PRO A 54 -22.64 47.62 -2.76
CA PRO A 54 -21.34 47.48 -2.11
C PRO A 54 -21.29 46.28 -1.15
N TYR A 55 -22.43 45.97 -0.51
CA TYR A 55 -22.61 44.81 0.34
C TYR A 55 -22.52 43.47 -0.41
N GLN A 56 -23.14 43.35 -1.58
CA GLN A 56 -23.09 42.13 -2.39
C GLN A 56 -21.68 41.89 -2.96
N LYS A 57 -20.93 42.95 -3.26
CA LYS A 57 -19.54 42.83 -3.70
C LYS A 57 -18.63 42.29 -2.59
N VAL A 58 -18.77 42.79 -1.36
CA VAL A 58 -17.98 42.31 -0.22
C VAL A 58 -18.31 40.85 0.12
N THR A 59 -19.59 40.48 0.10
CA THR A 59 -20.01 39.10 0.39
C THR A 59 -19.62 38.12 -0.72
N ALA A 60 -19.68 38.51 -2.00
CA ALA A 60 -19.20 37.69 -3.11
C ALA A 60 -17.69 37.45 -3.02
N THR A 61 -16.90 38.50 -2.75
CA THR A 61 -15.44 38.40 -2.56
C THR A 61 -15.10 37.51 -1.37
N PHE A 62 -15.79 37.65 -0.24
CA PHE A 62 -15.56 36.83 0.95
C PHE A 62 -15.90 35.35 0.72
N LYS A 63 -17.00 35.06 0.03
CA LYS A 63 -17.33 33.67 -0.34
C LYS A 63 -16.29 33.09 -1.28
N GLY A 64 -15.86 33.86 -2.29
CA GLY A 64 -14.79 33.45 -3.20
C GLY A 64 -13.47 33.16 -2.48
N SER A 65 -13.06 34.03 -1.56
CA SER A 65 -11.81 33.85 -0.81
C SER A 65 -11.87 32.64 0.13
N LEU A 66 -13.01 32.39 0.77
CA LEU A 66 -13.20 31.19 1.59
C LEU A 66 -13.09 29.91 0.77
N TRP A 67 -13.77 29.82 -0.38
CA TRP A 67 -13.69 28.66 -1.27
C TRP A 67 -12.27 28.44 -1.79
N CYS A 68 -11.58 29.50 -2.23
CA CYS A 68 -10.18 29.42 -2.62
C CYS A 68 -9.28 28.96 -1.47
N GLY A 69 -9.53 29.43 -0.24
CA GLY A 69 -8.80 29.01 0.95
C GLY A 69 -8.97 27.52 1.25
N PHE A 70 -10.20 26.99 1.19
CA PHE A 70 -10.45 25.56 1.38
C PHE A 70 -9.84 24.70 0.29
N ILE A 71 -9.91 25.12 -0.97
CA ILE A 71 -9.28 24.40 -2.08
C ILE A 71 -7.75 24.43 -1.94
N GLY A 72 -7.17 25.57 -1.58
CA GLY A 72 -5.73 25.70 -1.33
C GLY A 72 -5.25 24.79 -0.20
N LEU A 73 -5.93 24.80 0.94
CA LEU A 73 -5.60 23.93 2.07
C LEU A 73 -5.80 22.44 1.72
N GLY A 74 -6.89 22.12 1.02
CA GLY A 74 -7.16 20.76 0.54
C GLY A 74 -6.08 20.26 -0.42
N ALA A 75 -5.64 21.08 -1.37
CA ALA A 75 -4.58 20.73 -2.32
C ALA A 75 -3.24 20.47 -1.61
N VAL A 76 -2.88 21.31 -0.63
CA VAL A 76 -1.68 21.11 0.18
C VAL A 76 -1.78 19.82 1.00
N GLY A 77 -2.91 19.57 1.66
CA GLY A 77 -3.13 18.34 2.41
C GLY A 77 -3.01 17.09 1.53
N VAL A 78 -3.65 17.09 0.36
CA VAL A 78 -3.55 16.01 -0.62
C VAL A 78 -2.11 15.82 -1.11
N TYR A 79 -1.37 16.90 -1.36
CA TYR A 79 0.02 16.82 -1.77
C TYR A 79 0.92 16.13 -0.72
N PHE A 80 0.78 16.49 0.56
CA PHE A 80 1.54 15.85 1.63
C PHE A 80 1.17 14.38 1.81
N VAL A 81 -0.12 14.05 1.74
CA VAL A 81 -0.60 12.66 1.82
C VAL A 81 -0.06 11.83 0.66
N ILE A 82 -0.09 12.35 -0.58
CA ILE A 82 0.48 11.66 -1.74
C ILE A 82 2.00 11.49 -1.57
N ARG A 83 2.71 12.54 -1.18
CA ARG A 83 4.17 12.49 -1.00
C ARG A 83 4.60 11.45 0.04
N GLU A 84 3.84 11.30 1.13
CA GLU A 84 4.14 10.35 2.20
C GLU A 84 3.65 8.93 1.88
N LEU A 85 2.50 8.80 1.22
CA LEU A 85 1.94 7.49 0.86
C LEU A 85 2.57 6.90 -0.40
N LEU A 86 3.21 7.71 -1.25
CA LEU A 86 3.96 7.17 -2.38
C LEU A 86 5.10 6.32 -1.83
N PRO A 87 5.09 5.01 -2.12
CA PRO A 87 5.97 4.07 -1.45
C PRO A 87 7.41 4.38 -1.80
N ASN A 88 8.15 4.90 -0.83
CA ASN A 88 9.59 4.93 -0.90
C ASN A 88 10.07 3.45 -0.92
N ARG A 89 11.04 3.14 -1.78
CA ARG A 89 11.53 1.75 -1.98
C ARG A 89 12.13 1.15 -0.70
N MET A 90 12.45 2.02 0.25
CA MET A 90 12.89 1.73 1.61
C MET A 90 11.77 1.20 2.53
N SER A 91 10.63 0.76 1.98
CA SER A 91 9.61 0.05 2.77
C SER A 91 9.84 -1.48 2.71
N PRO A 92 9.88 -2.18 3.85
CA PRO A 92 10.12 -3.63 3.88
C PRO A 92 9.12 -4.44 3.05
N ASN A 93 7.86 -4.04 3.05
CA ASN A 93 6.79 -4.73 2.30
C ASN A 93 6.91 -4.55 0.79
N GLY A 94 7.32 -3.36 0.34
CA GLY A 94 7.56 -3.08 -1.08
C GLY A 94 8.73 -3.90 -1.61
N LEU A 95 9.85 -3.90 -0.87
CA LEU A 95 11.05 -4.65 -1.20
C LEU A 95 10.81 -6.17 -1.21
N PHE A 96 10.04 -6.68 -0.24
CA PHE A 96 9.62 -8.08 -0.22
C PHE A 96 8.82 -8.46 -1.47
N SER A 97 7.83 -7.66 -1.85
CA SER A 97 6.98 -7.95 -3.02
C SER A 97 7.79 -7.93 -4.32
N GLU A 98 8.71 -6.97 -4.46
CA GLU A 98 9.60 -6.85 -5.62
C GLU A 98 10.58 -8.03 -5.73
N THR A 99 11.28 -8.34 -4.64
CA THR A 99 12.26 -9.44 -4.63
C THR A 99 11.58 -10.80 -4.80
N LEU A 100 10.40 -11.01 -4.22
CA LEU A 100 9.65 -12.25 -4.39
C LEU A 100 9.24 -12.47 -5.85
N ALA A 101 8.86 -11.43 -6.57
CA ALA A 101 8.56 -11.53 -8.00
C ALA A 101 9.79 -12.02 -8.78
N ILE A 102 10.96 -11.41 -8.55
CA ILE A 102 12.23 -11.76 -9.21
C ILE A 102 12.64 -13.20 -8.87
N VAL A 103 12.56 -13.57 -7.59
CA VAL A 103 12.89 -14.91 -7.10
C VAL A 103 11.96 -15.97 -7.71
N SER A 104 10.67 -15.67 -7.84
CA SER A 104 9.68 -16.59 -8.42
C SER A 104 9.83 -16.78 -9.93
N SER A 105 10.41 -15.81 -10.64
CA SER A 105 10.71 -15.92 -12.08
C SER A 105 12.04 -16.61 -12.39
N ASN A 106 12.94 -16.74 -11.41
CA ASN A 106 14.28 -17.30 -11.64
C ASN A 106 14.24 -18.85 -11.74
N THR A 107 14.80 -19.40 -12.81
CA THR A 107 14.82 -20.85 -13.10
C THR A 107 15.62 -21.66 -12.08
N ASP A 108 16.70 -21.10 -11.52
CA ASP A 108 17.54 -21.80 -10.54
C ASP A 108 16.81 -21.98 -9.22
N VAL A 109 16.01 -20.99 -8.83
CA VAL A 109 15.19 -21.09 -7.61
C VAL A 109 14.01 -22.03 -7.81
N THR A 110 13.29 -21.86 -8.92
CA THR A 110 12.07 -22.63 -9.19
C THR A 110 12.34 -24.10 -9.43
N SER A 111 13.47 -24.47 -10.06
CA SER A 111 13.88 -25.87 -10.24
C SER A 111 14.17 -26.59 -8.91
N ARG A 112 14.66 -25.86 -7.90
CA ARG A 112 15.06 -26.43 -6.61
C ARG A 112 13.95 -26.47 -5.57
N ILE A 113 13.15 -25.40 -5.48
CA ILE A 113 12.03 -25.30 -4.52
C ILE A 113 10.71 -25.82 -5.09
N GLY A 114 10.56 -25.79 -6.42
CA GLY A 114 9.32 -26.13 -7.12
C GLY A 114 8.30 -24.99 -7.13
N LEU A 115 7.29 -25.13 -7.99
CA LEU A 115 6.14 -24.23 -8.09
C LEU A 115 4.93 -24.84 -7.37
N PRO A 116 4.09 -24.05 -6.65
CA PRO A 116 4.15 -22.61 -6.45
C PRO A 116 5.13 -22.17 -5.35
N VAL A 117 5.67 -20.94 -5.47
CA VAL A 117 6.56 -20.33 -4.48
C VAL A 117 5.77 -19.36 -3.59
N HIS A 118 5.80 -19.57 -2.28
CA HIS A 118 5.16 -18.72 -1.28
C HIS A 118 6.19 -18.06 -0.37
N GLY A 119 6.15 -16.74 -0.26
CA GLY A 119 7.00 -15.99 0.67
C GLY A 119 6.29 -15.67 1.97
N TYR A 120 7.02 -15.80 3.07
CA TYR A 120 6.60 -15.39 4.41
C TYR A 120 7.79 -14.73 5.13
N GLY A 121 7.54 -13.83 6.05
CA GLY A 121 8.53 -13.21 6.92
C GLY A 121 8.98 -14.14 8.04
N HIS A 122 9.16 -13.59 9.23
CA HIS A 122 9.70 -14.31 10.38
C HIS A 122 8.80 -15.45 10.84
N ASP A 123 9.35 -16.66 10.92
CA ASP A 123 8.67 -17.84 11.44
C ASP A 123 8.89 -17.94 12.96
N HIS A 124 7.80 -17.94 13.73
CA HIS A 124 7.84 -18.10 15.19
C HIS A 124 7.77 -19.56 15.66
N GLY A 125 7.95 -20.53 14.75
CA GLY A 125 8.11 -21.95 15.12
C GLY A 125 6.86 -22.55 15.76
N GLY A 126 5.67 -22.12 15.34
CA GLY A 126 4.38 -22.69 15.76
C GLY A 126 3.92 -22.35 17.19
N HIS A 127 4.73 -21.65 18.00
CA HIS A 127 4.38 -21.34 19.40
C HIS A 127 3.54 -20.06 19.56
N ARG A 128 3.22 -19.38 18.44
CA ARG A 128 2.41 -18.16 18.40
C ARG A 128 1.51 -18.19 17.16
N GLU A 129 0.26 -18.61 17.34
CA GLU A 129 -0.79 -18.44 16.33
C GLU A 129 -1.13 -16.94 16.24
N GLY A 130 -0.68 -16.27 15.17
CA GLY A 130 -0.83 -14.83 15.01
C GLY A 130 -0.88 -14.39 13.54
N ARG A 131 -1.91 -13.60 13.18
CA ARG A 131 -2.24 -13.16 11.81
C ARG A 131 -1.30 -12.13 11.17
N ARG A 132 -0.04 -11.98 11.61
CA ARG A 132 0.88 -11.00 11.00
C ARG A 132 2.24 -11.58 10.66
N ASN A 133 2.38 -11.86 9.39
CA ASN A 133 3.63 -12.21 8.74
C ASN A 133 4.55 -10.97 8.63
N ARG A 134 5.32 -10.67 9.69
CA ARG A 134 6.24 -9.52 9.70
C ARG A 134 7.58 -9.91 9.07
N ILE A 135 8.03 -9.14 8.09
CA ILE A 135 9.35 -9.29 7.47
C ILE A 135 10.43 -8.76 8.42
N GLU A 136 11.49 -9.54 8.61
CA GLU A 136 12.66 -9.08 9.36
C GLU A 136 13.37 -8.02 8.50
N HIS A 137 13.57 -6.83 9.06
CA HIS A 137 14.27 -5.75 8.40
C HIS A 137 15.24 -5.09 9.36
N VAL A 138 16.33 -4.56 8.79
CA VAL A 138 17.33 -3.78 9.49
C VAL A 138 17.63 -2.56 8.63
N ASP A 139 17.41 -1.39 9.21
CA ASP A 139 17.81 -0.11 8.63
C ASP A 139 19.26 0.16 9.04
N LEU A 140 20.14 0.20 8.05
CA LEU A 140 21.56 0.46 8.20
C LEU A 140 21.88 1.83 7.61
N ASN A 141 22.76 2.57 8.26
CA ASN A 141 23.35 3.76 7.66
C ASN A 141 24.73 3.38 7.14
N ASP A 142 24.97 3.66 5.86
CA ASP A 142 26.27 3.45 5.26
C ASP A 142 27.31 4.43 5.83
N LYS A 143 28.60 4.15 5.61
CA LYS A 143 29.69 5.06 5.99
C LYS A 143 29.54 6.44 5.34
N ASP A 144 28.99 6.47 4.13
CA ASP A 144 28.71 7.69 3.37
C ASP A 144 27.40 8.38 3.79
N GLY A 145 26.74 7.91 4.85
CA GLY A 145 25.49 8.45 5.37
C GLY A 145 24.25 8.08 4.56
N ASN A 146 24.38 7.22 3.55
CA ASN A 146 23.27 6.79 2.72
C ASN A 146 22.48 5.66 3.40
N PRO A 147 21.16 5.79 3.62
CA PRO A 147 20.39 4.75 4.28
C PRO A 147 20.22 3.52 3.38
N ARG A 148 20.45 2.35 3.99
CA ARG A 148 20.34 1.02 3.40
C ARG A 148 19.29 0.21 4.15
N LEU A 149 18.41 -0.45 3.41
CA LEU A 149 17.42 -1.36 3.96
C LEU A 149 17.84 -2.79 3.63
N ARG A 150 18.08 -3.59 4.67
CA ARG A 150 18.29 -5.03 4.56
C ARG A 150 17.05 -5.76 5.04
N ILE A 151 16.55 -6.70 4.25
CA ILE A 151 15.45 -7.58 4.66
C ILE A 151 15.90 -9.04 4.65
N LYS A 152 15.25 -9.82 5.52
CA LYS A 152 15.31 -11.28 5.51
C LYS A 152 13.89 -11.82 5.57
N TYR A 153 13.59 -12.75 4.68
CA TYR A 153 12.33 -13.46 4.66
C TYR A 153 12.54 -14.90 4.21
N ASN A 154 11.52 -15.71 4.40
CA ASN A 154 11.49 -17.12 4.09
C ASN A 154 10.65 -17.36 2.85
N ILE A 155 11.02 -18.36 2.05
CA ILE A 155 10.21 -18.87 0.95
C ILE A 155 9.98 -20.36 1.14
N LYS A 156 8.81 -20.83 0.70
CA LYS A 156 8.38 -22.22 0.74
C LYS A 156 7.81 -22.60 -0.61
N GLY A 157 8.18 -23.78 -1.07
CA GLY A 157 7.51 -24.48 -2.17
C GLY A 157 7.31 -25.96 -1.83
N PRO A 158 6.86 -26.77 -2.79
CA PRO A 158 6.61 -28.19 -2.57
C PRO A 158 7.88 -28.97 -2.23
N SER A 159 9.01 -28.62 -2.85
CA SER A 159 10.26 -29.35 -2.70
C SER A 159 11.09 -28.87 -1.51
N GLY A 160 10.81 -27.70 -0.93
CA GLY A 160 11.56 -27.24 0.24
C GLY A 160 11.34 -25.79 0.64
N HIS A 161 12.26 -25.32 1.50
CA HIS A 161 12.27 -23.98 2.08
C HIS A 161 13.62 -23.32 1.83
N ALA A 162 13.62 -21.99 1.75
CA ALA A 162 14.85 -21.20 1.68
C ALA A 162 14.70 -19.86 2.39
N TYR A 163 15.84 -19.30 2.79
CA TYR A 163 15.97 -17.95 3.29
C TYR A 163 16.38 -17.02 2.16
N VAL A 164 15.76 -15.85 2.08
CA VAL A 164 16.12 -14.81 1.13
C VAL A 164 16.66 -13.62 1.90
N PHE A 165 17.80 -13.13 1.44
CA PHE A 165 18.44 -11.93 1.93
C PHE A 165 18.51 -10.93 0.79
N ALA A 166 17.96 -9.74 1.03
CA ALA A 166 18.02 -8.66 0.06
C ALA A 166 18.42 -7.36 0.75
N GLU A 167 19.28 -6.59 0.08
CA GLU A 167 19.71 -5.29 0.55
C GLU A 167 19.62 -4.26 -0.57
N VAL A 168 19.13 -3.08 -0.19
CA VAL A 168 18.81 -1.98 -1.09
C VAL A 168 19.31 -0.68 -0.48
N ASN A 169 19.75 0.22 -1.34
CA ASN A 169 20.11 1.58 -1.00
C ASN A 169 19.02 2.55 -1.53
N GLN A 170 18.74 3.63 -0.81
CA GLN A 170 17.77 4.66 -1.21
C GLN A 170 18.05 5.27 -2.59
N ALA A 171 19.31 5.37 -3.01
CA ALA A 171 19.70 5.96 -4.29
C ALA A 171 19.47 5.04 -5.50
N MET A 172 19.25 3.73 -5.28
CA MET A 172 19.17 2.72 -6.35
C MET A 172 17.78 2.70 -6.99
N LYS A 173 17.73 2.46 -8.31
CA LYS A 173 16.46 2.36 -9.06
C LYS A 173 15.72 1.07 -8.73
N LYS A 174 14.49 0.94 -9.24
CA LYS A 174 13.74 -0.32 -9.21
C LYS A 174 14.55 -1.41 -9.93
N ASN A 175 14.54 -2.63 -9.39
CA ASN A 175 15.29 -3.80 -9.85
C ASN A 175 16.81 -3.78 -9.60
N GLU A 176 17.37 -2.69 -9.06
CA GLU A 176 18.79 -2.62 -8.70
C GLU A 176 18.99 -2.92 -7.22
N PHE A 177 19.75 -3.97 -6.91
CA PHE A 177 20.00 -4.41 -5.53
C PHE A 177 21.50 -4.33 -5.21
N VAL A 178 21.81 -4.15 -3.92
CA VAL A 178 23.18 -4.37 -3.41
C VAL A 178 23.49 -5.85 -3.53
N TYR A 179 22.60 -6.68 -3.01
CA TYR A 179 22.58 -8.12 -3.28
C TYR A 179 21.16 -8.69 -3.13
N LEU A 180 20.92 -9.79 -3.83
CA LEU A 180 19.77 -10.67 -3.69
C LEU A 180 20.30 -12.10 -3.66
N ILE A 181 20.29 -12.69 -2.47
CA ILE A 181 20.91 -13.99 -2.19
C ILE A 181 19.88 -14.90 -1.54
N LEU A 182 19.85 -16.14 -1.99
CA LEU A 182 19.04 -17.22 -1.43
C LEU A 182 19.92 -18.26 -0.76
N GLN A 183 19.45 -18.79 0.36
CA GLN A 183 20.06 -19.91 1.05
C GLN A 183 19.02 -21.01 1.23
N PHE A 184 19.21 -22.15 0.58
CA PHE A 184 18.30 -23.28 0.72
C PHE A 184 18.47 -23.96 2.08
N THR A 185 17.38 -24.18 2.80
CA THR A 185 17.44 -24.79 4.14
C THR A 185 17.83 -26.26 4.08
N LYS A 186 17.45 -26.99 3.02
CA LYS A 186 17.72 -28.42 2.87
C LYS A 186 19.18 -28.72 2.55
N THR A 187 19.74 -28.00 1.58
CA THR A 187 21.10 -28.26 1.07
C THR A 187 22.15 -27.36 1.73
N GLY A 188 21.74 -26.21 2.30
CA GLY A 188 22.65 -25.17 2.78
C GLY A 188 23.31 -24.35 1.66
N GLU A 189 23.05 -24.70 0.40
CA GLU A 189 23.62 -24.04 -0.76
C GLU A 189 23.10 -22.60 -0.90
N ILE A 190 23.99 -21.72 -1.35
CA ILE A 190 23.72 -20.30 -1.53
C ILE A 190 23.67 -20.00 -3.02
N VAL A 191 22.51 -19.54 -3.50
CA VAL A 191 22.33 -19.05 -4.87
C VAL A 191 22.29 -17.54 -4.85
N LYS A 192 23.15 -16.92 -5.66
CA LYS A 192 23.25 -15.47 -5.81
C LYS A 192 22.55 -15.09 -7.10
N ILE A 193 21.43 -14.37 -7.01
CA ILE A 193 20.77 -13.83 -8.20
C ILE A 193 21.42 -12.50 -8.60
N VAL A 194 21.65 -11.62 -7.62
CA VAL A 194 22.34 -10.35 -7.82
C VAL A 194 23.37 -10.17 -6.72
N ASP A 195 24.60 -9.79 -7.09
CA ASP A 195 25.67 -9.57 -6.13
C ASP A 195 26.59 -8.41 -6.55
N ASN A 196 26.17 -7.18 -6.21
CA ASN A 196 26.89 -5.95 -6.54
C ASN A 196 27.75 -5.43 -5.37
N ARG A 197 27.94 -6.24 -4.32
CA ARG A 197 28.63 -5.81 -3.08
C ARG A 197 30.04 -5.31 -3.34
N HIS A 198 30.76 -5.93 -4.28
CA HIS A 198 32.15 -5.59 -4.58
C HIS A 198 32.25 -4.28 -5.36
N ILE A 199 31.34 -4.07 -6.31
CA ILE A 199 31.28 -2.84 -7.10
C ILE A 199 30.91 -1.66 -6.20
N LEU A 200 29.96 -1.83 -5.28
CA LEU A 200 29.53 -0.76 -4.38
C LEU A 200 30.49 -0.51 -3.21
N ALA A 201 31.44 -1.42 -2.94
CA ALA A 201 32.45 -1.25 -1.91
C ALA A 201 33.67 -0.45 -2.40
N ALA A 202 33.84 -0.29 -3.72
CA ALA A 202 34.94 0.49 -4.27
C ALA A 202 34.68 1.99 -4.05
N GLU A 203 35.65 2.67 -3.44
CA GLU A 203 35.57 4.08 -3.06
C GLU A 203 35.85 5.01 -4.26
N SER A 204 36.61 4.54 -5.26
CA SER A 204 36.94 5.31 -6.46
C SER A 204 36.09 4.89 -7.67
N SER A 205 35.68 5.88 -8.48
CA SER A 205 34.89 5.62 -9.70
C SER A 205 35.64 4.74 -10.70
N GLU A 206 36.97 4.86 -10.77
CA GLU A 206 37.83 4.08 -11.66
C GLU A 206 37.85 2.60 -11.26
N GLU A 207 37.92 2.30 -9.96
CA GLU A 207 37.82 0.93 -9.45
C GLU A 207 36.44 0.33 -9.70
N GLN A 208 35.37 1.13 -9.54
CA GLN A 208 34.01 0.67 -9.83
C GLN A 208 33.86 0.28 -11.31
N GLU A 209 34.42 1.08 -12.22
CA GLU A 209 34.41 0.79 -13.65
C GLU A 209 35.26 -0.45 -14.00
N ALA A 210 36.46 -0.56 -13.43
CA ALA A 210 37.31 -1.74 -13.61
C ALA A 210 36.63 -3.01 -13.09
N LEU A 211 36.02 -2.97 -11.90
CA LEU A 211 35.28 -4.11 -11.34
C LEU A 211 34.04 -4.46 -12.16
N ARG A 212 33.32 -3.47 -12.69
CA ARG A 212 32.19 -3.71 -13.61
C ARG A 212 32.65 -4.37 -14.90
N GLN A 213 33.81 -4.01 -15.43
CA GLN A 213 34.39 -4.66 -16.61
C GLN A 213 34.83 -6.10 -16.30
N LEU A 214 35.40 -6.35 -15.12
CA LEU A 214 35.87 -7.67 -14.72
C LEU A 214 34.74 -8.64 -14.33
N LEU A 215 33.69 -8.14 -13.68
CA LEU A 215 32.51 -8.93 -13.29
C LEU A 215 31.43 -8.97 -14.39
N GLY A 216 31.54 -8.10 -15.38
CA GLY A 216 30.57 -7.92 -16.46
C GLY A 216 30.60 -9.06 -17.46
N ASP A 217 29.91 -10.15 -17.12
CA ASP A 217 29.18 -11.08 -18.01
C ASP A 217 28.61 -12.25 -17.21
N THR A 218 27.82 -11.94 -16.18
CA THR A 218 26.97 -12.93 -15.49
C THR A 218 25.54 -12.43 -15.39
N GLN A 219 24.98 -12.04 -16.53
CA GLN A 219 23.53 -12.01 -16.69
C GLN A 219 23.13 -13.40 -17.20
N TYR A 220 22.68 -14.26 -16.29
CA TYR A 220 21.98 -15.51 -16.65
C TYR A 220 20.50 -15.22 -16.87
#